data_AF-A0AB33KXZ1-F1
#
_entry.id   AF-A0AB33KXZ1-F1
#
_cell.length_a   1.000
_cell.length_b   1.000
_cell.length_c   1.000
_cell.angle_alpha   90.00
_cell.angle_beta   90.00
_cell.angle_gamma   90.00
#
_symmetry.space_group_name_H-M   'P 1'
#
loop_
_entity.id
_entity.type
_entity.pdbx_description
1 polymer ?
#
loop_
_entity_poly.entity_id
_entity_poly.type
_entity_poly.pdbx_seq_one_letter_code
_entity_poly.pdbx_strand_id
1 'polypeptide(L)'
;MIAGQGDEFGEPAVHRVVGRQEQREAWFVLYDRTLRPGSDLHAAAHAHRAAIDELAASGTADVLYGRGNRDPLDADALKHVWTGTVGALVGWWISHPEQSATEMAARCARLLAAIRFPS
;
A
#
# COMPACT_ATOMS: atom_id res chain seq x y z
N MET A 1 32.23 3.76 37.28
CA MET A 1 32.59 2.47 36.69
C MET A 1 31.57 1.47 37.22
N ILE A 2 30.52 1.05 36.51
CA ILE A 2 30.25 0.90 35.08
C ILE A 2 28.87 1.55 34.78
N ALA A 3 28.80 2.35 33.72
CA ALA A 3 27.56 2.80 33.10
C ALA A 3 27.50 2.16 31.71
N GLY A 4 26.34 1.64 31.30
CA GLY A 4 26.14 1.10 29.95
C GLY A 4 25.10 0.00 29.87
N GLN A 5 23.84 0.31 30.16
CA GLN A 5 22.70 -0.54 29.82
C GLN A 5 21.56 0.39 29.36
N GLY A 6 21.21 0.32 28.08
CA GLY A 6 20.14 1.12 27.50
C GLY A 6 20.22 1.17 25.97
N ASP A 7 19.36 0.38 25.34
CA ASP A 7 18.81 0.60 23.99
C ASP A 7 19.78 0.80 22.81
N GLU A 8 20.11 -0.29 22.13
CA GLU A 8 20.67 -0.28 20.77
C GLU A 8 19.73 -1.04 19.79
N PHE A 9 18.42 -0.97 20.00
CA PHE A 9 17.42 -1.54 19.07
C PHE A 9 16.33 -0.56 18.63
N GLY A 10 16.32 0.68 19.15
CA GLY A 10 15.49 1.78 18.63
C GLY A 10 16.20 2.60 17.53
N GLU A 11 15.55 2.74 16.38
CA GLU A 11 15.81 3.79 15.36
C GLU A 11 17.18 3.88 14.65
N PRO A 12 17.52 2.88 13.80
CA PRO A 12 17.93 3.25 12.43
C PRO A 12 17.38 2.32 11.32
N ALA A 13 16.61 1.28 11.68
CA ALA A 13 16.13 0.28 10.72
C ALA A 13 14.98 0.80 9.83
N VAL A 14 14.05 1.57 10.40
CA VAL A 14 12.87 2.07 9.68
C VAL A 14 13.22 3.05 8.56
N HIS A 15 14.23 3.92 8.78
CA HIS A 15 14.72 4.84 7.74
C HIS A 15 15.47 4.11 6.62
N ARG A 16 15.94 2.88 6.85
CA ARG A 16 16.60 2.04 5.84
C ARG A 16 15.58 1.26 4.99
N VAL A 17 14.40 0.96 5.54
CA VAL A 17 13.30 0.28 4.85
C VAL A 17 12.57 1.22 3.88
N VAL A 18 12.35 2.48 4.27
CA VAL A 18 11.53 3.43 3.47
C VAL A 18 12.33 4.17 2.38
N GLY A 19 13.63 3.88 2.24
CA GLY A 19 14.57 4.66 1.41
C GLY A 19 14.90 4.10 0.02
N ARG A 20 14.22 3.09 -0.52
CA ARG A 20 14.59 2.54 -1.84
C ARG A 20 13.38 2.01 -2.62
N GLN A 21 13.22 2.51 -3.84
CA GLN A 21 12.16 2.27 -4.84
C GLN A 21 11.97 0.80 -5.28
N GLU A 22 12.43 -0.21 -4.53
CA GLU A 22 12.46 -1.62 -4.97
C GLU A 22 12.07 -2.64 -3.89
N GLN A 23 11.35 -2.25 -2.83
CA GLN A 23 10.90 -3.21 -1.81
C GLN A 23 9.47 -3.68 -2.07
N ARG A 24 9.22 -4.36 -3.19
CA ARG A 24 7.94 -5.08 -3.40
C ARG A 24 7.67 -6.09 -2.28
N GLU A 25 8.73 -6.64 -1.69
CA GLU A 25 8.65 -7.56 -0.56
C GLU A 25 8.21 -6.89 0.75
N ALA A 26 8.34 -5.56 0.88
CA ALA A 26 7.75 -4.84 2.01
C ALA A 26 6.22 -4.95 2.02
N TRP A 27 5.59 -5.19 0.87
CA TRP A 27 4.17 -5.52 0.81
C TRP A 27 3.82 -6.77 1.63
N PHE A 28 4.67 -7.80 1.64
CA PHE A 28 4.43 -8.99 2.46
C PHE A 28 4.42 -8.64 3.95
N VAL A 29 5.37 -7.83 4.40
CA VAL A 29 5.43 -7.39 5.80
C VAL A 29 4.21 -6.53 6.16
N LEU A 30 3.82 -5.61 5.27
CA LEU A 30 2.65 -4.76 5.47
C LEU A 30 1.34 -5.55 5.54
N TYR A 31 1.22 -6.68 4.85
CA TYR A 31 -0.01 -7.48 4.80
C TYR A 31 0.10 -8.84 5.52
N ASP A 32 1.21 -9.11 6.20
CA ASP A 32 1.38 -10.31 7.00
C ASP A 32 0.40 -10.29 8.18
N ARG A 33 -0.57 -11.20 8.14
CA ARG A 33 -1.60 -11.36 9.18
C ARG A 33 -1.12 -12.21 10.36
N THR A 34 0.08 -12.79 10.27
CA THR A 34 0.70 -13.58 11.33
C THR A 34 1.53 -12.74 12.29
N LEU A 35 1.72 -11.45 11.99
CA LEU A 35 2.37 -10.51 12.89
C LEU A 35 1.69 -10.52 14.27
N ARG A 36 2.50 -10.68 15.33
CA ARG A 36 2.00 -10.71 16.71
C ARG A 36 1.28 -9.38 17.02
N PRO A 37 -0.01 -9.41 17.39
CA PRO A 37 -0.72 -8.22 17.84
C PRO A 37 0.02 -7.52 18.98
N GLY A 38 0.10 -6.20 18.93
CA GLY A 38 0.78 -5.38 19.96
C GLY A 38 2.31 -5.34 19.85
N SER A 39 2.93 -5.99 18.86
CA SER A 39 4.34 -5.75 18.53
C SER A 39 4.53 -4.43 17.78
N ASP A 40 5.72 -3.83 17.87
CA ASP A 40 6.07 -2.61 17.14
C ASP A 40 5.92 -2.79 15.62
N LEU A 41 6.26 -3.98 15.10
CA LEU A 41 6.10 -4.32 13.70
C LEU A 41 4.63 -4.40 13.28
N HIS A 42 3.77 -4.99 14.11
CA HIS A 42 2.33 -5.00 13.87
C HIS A 42 1.74 -3.58 13.89
N ALA A 43 2.19 -2.73 14.82
CA ALA A 43 1.74 -1.34 14.91
C ALA A 43 2.17 -0.53 13.67
N ALA A 44 3.43 -0.66 13.25
CA ALA A 44 3.95 0.00 12.05
C ALA A 44 3.21 -0.46 10.78
N ALA A 45 3.03 -1.77 10.60
CA ALA A 45 2.28 -2.32 9.47
C ALA A 45 0.82 -1.83 9.45
N HIS A 46 0.18 -1.75 10.62
CA HIS A 46 -1.17 -1.20 10.75
C HIS A 46 -1.23 0.29 10.39
N ALA A 47 -0.29 1.10 10.87
CA ALA A 47 -0.24 2.53 10.56
C ALA A 47 -0.05 2.78 9.06
N HIS A 48 0.85 2.02 8.41
CA HIS A 48 1.04 2.11 6.96
C HIS A 48 -0.19 1.67 6.16
N ARG A 49 -0.87 0.58 6.56
CA ARG A 49 -2.14 0.17 5.94
C ARG A 49 -3.22 1.24 6.11
N ALA A 50 -3.34 1.83 7.30
CA ALA A 50 -4.30 2.91 7.55
C ALA A 50 -4.03 4.14 6.66
N ALA A 51 -2.78 4.53 6.48
CA ALA A 51 -2.42 5.63 5.59
C ALA A 51 -2.74 5.33 4.10
N ILE A 52 -2.50 4.09 3.67
CA ILE A 52 -2.89 3.62 2.32
C ILE A 52 -4.41 3.64 2.16
N ASP A 53 -5.16 3.19 3.17
CA ASP A 53 -6.62 3.16 3.15
C ASP A 53 -7.23 4.57 3.15
N GLU A 54 -6.61 5.52 3.86
CA GLU A 54 -7.01 6.93 3.85
C GLU A 54 -6.77 7.57 2.48
N LEU A 55 -5.60 7.33 1.88
CA LEU A 55 -5.28 7.80 0.53
C LEU A 55 -6.25 7.20 -0.51
N ALA A 56 -6.57 5.91 -0.38
CA ALA A 56 -7.57 5.25 -1.20
C ALA A 56 -8.96 5.87 -1.05
N ALA A 57 -9.39 6.15 0.19
CA ALA A 57 -10.68 6.77 0.46
C ALA A 57 -10.78 8.18 -0.14
N SER A 58 -9.76 9.02 0.06
CA SER A 58 -9.72 10.37 -0.51
C SER A 58 -9.72 10.33 -2.04
N GLY A 59 -8.83 9.53 -2.64
CA GLY A 59 -8.68 9.48 -4.09
C GLY A 59 -9.91 8.95 -4.81
N THR A 60 -10.60 7.95 -4.25
CA THR A 60 -11.83 7.42 -4.84
C THR A 60 -13.00 8.39 -4.74
N ALA A 61 -13.13 9.09 -3.60
CA ALA A 61 -14.11 10.16 -3.45
C ALA A 61 -13.88 11.32 -4.43
N ASP A 62 -12.63 11.76 -4.60
CA ASP A 62 -12.27 12.84 -5.55
C ASP A 62 -12.59 12.48 -6.99
N VAL A 63 -12.34 11.22 -7.39
CA VAL A 63 -12.66 10.69 -8.72
C VAL A 63 -14.16 10.71 -9.01
N LEU A 64 -15.00 10.40 -8.01
CA LEU A 64 -16.46 10.45 -8.14
C LEU A 64 -16.95 11.90 -8.15
N TYR A 65 -16.43 12.74 -7.26
CA TYR A 65 -16.79 14.15 -7.18
C TYR A 65 -16.50 14.88 -8.49
N GLY A 66 -15.34 14.64 -9.10
CA GLY A 66 -14.97 15.19 -10.41
C GLY A 66 -15.88 14.74 -11.56
N ARG A 67 -16.69 13.70 -11.36
CA ARG A 67 -17.72 13.22 -12.30
C ARG A 67 -19.14 13.60 -11.88
N GLY A 68 -19.30 14.43 -10.85
CA GLY A 68 -20.60 14.85 -10.34
C GLY A 68 -21.31 13.80 -9.48
N ASN A 69 -20.67 12.68 -9.15
CA ASN A 69 -21.22 11.69 -8.21
C ASN A 69 -20.79 12.06 -6.78
N ARG A 70 -21.77 12.26 -5.90
CA ARG A 70 -21.57 12.60 -4.48
C ARG A 70 -22.18 11.57 -3.53
N ASP A 71 -22.57 10.41 -4.03
CA ASP A 71 -23.14 9.34 -3.21
C ASP A 71 -22.05 8.72 -2.31
N PRO A 72 -22.20 8.79 -0.97
CA PRO A 72 -21.22 8.21 -0.05
C PRO A 72 -21.13 6.68 -0.12
N LEU A 73 -22.20 5.98 -0.53
CA LEU A 73 -22.16 4.53 -0.71
C LEU A 73 -21.37 4.16 -1.97
N ASP A 74 -21.49 4.94 -3.04
CA ASP A 74 -20.67 4.74 -4.24
C ASP A 74 -19.19 5.01 -3.94
N ALA A 75 -18.89 6.00 -3.09
CA ALA A 75 -17.52 6.27 -2.65
C ALA A 75 -16.93 5.13 -1.82
N ASP A 76 -17.70 4.60 -0.85
CA ASP A 76 -17.28 3.43 -0.07
C ASP A 76 -17.12 2.18 -0.95
N ALA A 77 -18.06 1.92 -1.86
CA ALA A 77 -17.96 0.80 -2.79
C ALA A 77 -16.73 0.94 -3.71
N LEU A 78 -16.46 2.13 -4.23
CA LEU A 78 -15.30 2.38 -5.09
C LEU A 78 -13.99 2.22 -4.32
N LYS A 79 -13.92 2.63 -3.05
CA LYS A 79 -12.77 2.37 -2.17
C LYS A 79 -12.49 0.87 -2.08
N HIS A 80 -13.50 0.04 -1.83
CA HIS A 80 -13.32 -1.42 -1.75
C HIS A 80 -12.82 -2.02 -3.07
N VAL A 81 -13.39 -1.59 -4.21
CA VAL A 81 -12.95 -2.02 -5.54
C VAL A 81 -11.49 -1.63 -5.79
N TRP A 82 -11.12 -0.39 -5.45
CA TRP A 82 -9.75 0.10 -5.58
C TRP A 82 -8.76 -0.71 -4.74
N THR A 83 -9.04 -0.89 -3.45
CA THR A 83 -8.17 -1.67 -2.54
C THR A 83 -8.01 -3.11 -3.01
N GLY A 84 -9.10 -3.76 -3.45
CA GLY A 84 -9.04 -5.11 -4.03
C GLY A 84 -8.20 -5.17 -5.31
N THR A 85 -8.34 -4.18 -6.19
CA THR A 85 -7.57 -4.06 -7.43
C THR A 85 -6.07 -3.90 -7.15
N VAL A 86 -5.69 -2.98 -6.25
CA VAL A 86 -4.29 -2.78 -5.86
C VAL A 86 -3.71 -4.06 -5.25
N GLY A 87 -4.44 -4.71 -4.34
CA GLY A 87 -4.02 -5.97 -3.73
C GLY A 87 -3.76 -7.07 -4.75
N ALA A 88 -4.66 -7.25 -5.73
CA ALA A 88 -4.48 -8.21 -6.81
C ALA A 88 -3.27 -7.89 -7.69
N LEU A 89 -3.08 -6.61 -8.03
CA LEU A 89 -1.96 -6.16 -8.86
C LEU A 89 -0.61 -6.34 -8.17
N VAL A 90 -0.49 -6.01 -6.88
CA VAL A 90 0.75 -6.25 -6.14
C VAL A 90 1.01 -7.74 -5.94
N GLY A 91 -0.04 -8.52 -5.65
CA GLY A 91 0.07 -9.98 -5.59
C GLY A 91 0.58 -10.58 -6.90
N TRP A 92 0.08 -10.10 -8.05
CA TRP A 92 0.60 -10.48 -9.36
C TRP A 92 2.06 -10.06 -9.53
N TRP A 93 2.41 -8.81 -9.19
CA TRP A 93 3.76 -8.28 -9.38
C TRP A 93 4.82 -9.04 -8.57
N ILE A 94 4.48 -9.45 -7.36
CA ILE A 94 5.32 -10.30 -6.51
C ILE A 94 5.70 -11.61 -7.21
N SER A 95 4.78 -12.23 -7.95
CA SER A 95 5.04 -13.46 -8.72
C SER A 95 5.83 -13.21 -10.02
N HIS A 96 6.15 -11.95 -10.35
CA HIS A 96 6.85 -11.52 -11.56
C HIS A 96 8.05 -10.64 -11.20
N PRO A 97 9.08 -11.22 -10.56
CA PRO A 97 10.21 -10.47 -10.03
C PRO A 97 11.06 -9.79 -11.11
N GLU A 98 10.92 -10.17 -12.37
CA GLU A 98 11.55 -9.56 -13.53
C GLU A 98 10.97 -8.17 -13.88
N GLN A 99 9.79 -7.83 -13.36
CA GLN A 99 9.18 -6.53 -13.56
C GLN A 99 9.69 -5.54 -12.52
N SER A 100 10.20 -4.40 -12.97
CA SER A 100 10.52 -3.26 -12.11
C SER A 100 9.26 -2.52 -11.62
N ALA A 101 9.42 -1.66 -10.61
CA ALA A 101 8.33 -0.82 -10.11
C ALA A 101 7.77 0.12 -11.19
N THR A 102 8.65 0.66 -12.04
CA THR A 102 8.29 1.52 -13.17
C THR A 102 7.45 0.76 -14.21
N GLU A 103 7.85 -0.47 -14.55
CA GLU A 103 7.09 -1.31 -15.49
C GLU A 103 5.72 -1.69 -14.92
N MET A 104 5.65 -1.96 -13.62
CA MET A 104 4.40 -2.23 -12.93
C MET A 104 3.48 -0.99 -12.93
N ALA A 105 4.01 0.20 -12.64
CA ALA A 105 3.26 1.45 -12.72
C ALA A 105 2.72 1.71 -14.14
N ALA A 106 3.56 1.50 -15.17
CA ALA A 106 3.15 1.62 -16.56
C ALA A 106 2.07 0.58 -16.93
N ARG A 107 2.15 -0.63 -16.39
CA ARG A 107 1.13 -1.67 -16.57
C ARG A 107 -0.21 -1.26 -15.94
N CYS A 108 -0.21 -0.74 -14.72
CA CYS A 108 -1.42 -0.22 -14.08
C CYS A 108 -2.11 0.84 -14.95
N ALA A 109 -1.36 1.78 -15.50
CA ALA A 109 -1.90 2.82 -16.38
C ALA A 109 -2.57 2.22 -17.64
N ARG A 110 -1.95 1.23 -18.28
CA ARG A 110 -2.54 0.54 -19.45
C ARG A 110 -3.82 -0.21 -19.09
N LEU A 111 -3.85 -0.92 -17.96
CA LEU A 111 -5.03 -1.68 -17.52
C LEU A 111 -6.21 -0.77 -17.19
N LEU A 112 -5.96 0.34 -16.46
CA LEU A 112 -7.00 1.32 -16.13
C LEU A 112 -7.56 1.99 -17.38
N ALA A 113 -6.70 2.30 -18.37
CA ALA A 113 -7.15 2.85 -19.64
C ALA A 113 -8.05 1.87 -20.41
N ALA A 114 -7.69 0.59 -20.46
CA ALA A 114 -8.49 -0.45 -21.11
C ALA A 114 -9.87 -0.66 -20.46
N ILE A 115 -9.96 -0.60 -19.13
CA ILE A 115 -11.23 -0.69 -18.40
C ILE A 115 -12.11 0.53 -18.67
N ARG A 116 -11.50 1.73 -18.73
CA ARG A 116 -12.23 2.99 -18.96
C ARG A 116 -12.78 3.11 -20.38
N PHE A 117 -12.06 2.55 -21.36
CA PHE A 117 -12.41 2.62 -22.77
C PHE A 117 -12.39 1.22 -23.37
N PRO A 118 -13.42 0.39 -23.08
CA PRO A 118 -13.55 -0.89 -23.74
C PRO A 118 -13.82 -0.64 -25.23
N SER A 119 -12.96 -1.20 -26.07
CA SER A 119 -13.11 -1.27 -27.53
C SER A 119 -14.29 -2.14 -27.94
#